data_AF-A0A0M4DD77-F1
#
_entry.id   AF-A0A0M4DD77-F1
#
_cell.length_a   1.000
_cell.length_b   1.000
_cell.length_c   1.000
_cell.angle_alpha   90.00
_cell.angle_beta   90.00
_cell.angle_gamma   90.00
#
_symmetry.space_group_name_H-M   'P 1'
#
loop_
_entity.id
_entity.type
_entity.pdbx_description
1 polymer ?
#
loop_
_entity_poly.entity_id
_entity_poly.type
_entity_poly.pdbx_seq_one_letter_code
_entity_poly.pdbx_strand_id
1 'polypeptide(L)'
;MNYELTGRAGLLEILSWARPHDSATERAFCREYLDRIPGMRSDAFGNRMITIGGRPRTLWSCHVDTVAAVGGAQAVGIDAHGVAHLCDGKAGMSLGADDGAGLWIMLGMIAAACPGLYLFHRGEEQGCLGSRWIERHTPELLANIDAAIAFDRAGLGDVITHQSYGRTCSDAFATSLASALNQQNAGFRYAPDDTGVYTDTNEYAGIIPECTNLSVGYERQHGPRETLDVVHCEKLLAAMLELDASRLVIERDPAVREDDDRWWFDRGRGRCDSFAEAVADHPDLAAWMLEQCGVSYDDFQMALWAEEMDEDGGYRPLMAS
;
A
#
# COMPACT_ATOMS: atom_id res chain seq x y z
N MET A 1 -3.45 -12.42 -24.83
CA MET A 1 -3.57 -11.50 -23.68
C MET A 1 -4.70 -10.55 -23.99
N ASN A 2 -5.64 -10.33 -23.07
CA ASN A 2 -6.63 -9.27 -23.25
C ASN A 2 -5.90 -7.94 -23.02
N TYR A 3 -5.71 -7.18 -24.10
CA TYR A 3 -5.00 -5.89 -24.12
C TYR A 3 -5.86 -4.74 -23.54
N GLU A 4 -6.98 -5.06 -22.90
CA GLU A 4 -8.04 -4.12 -22.53
C GLU A 4 -7.58 -3.08 -21.51
N LEU A 5 -6.55 -3.39 -20.69
CA LEU A 5 -5.99 -2.47 -19.71
C LEU A 5 -4.63 -1.87 -20.10
N THR A 6 -4.22 -1.96 -21.37
CA THR A 6 -2.95 -1.36 -21.81
C THR A 6 -3.10 0.12 -22.18
N GLY A 7 -2.02 0.88 -21.98
CA GLY A 7 -1.98 2.31 -22.27
C GLY A 7 -2.91 3.14 -21.38
N ARG A 8 -3.02 4.42 -21.70
CA ARG A 8 -3.78 5.41 -20.93
C ARG A 8 -5.25 5.03 -20.72
N ALA A 9 -5.90 4.50 -21.75
CA ALA A 9 -7.31 4.11 -21.67
C ALA A 9 -7.51 3.02 -20.62
N GLY A 10 -6.57 2.07 -20.53
CA GLY A 10 -6.60 1.02 -19.51
C GLY A 10 -6.40 1.55 -18.09
N LEU A 11 -5.53 2.54 -17.89
CA LEU A 11 -5.37 3.19 -16.59
C LEU A 11 -6.68 3.89 -16.18
N LEU A 12 -7.27 4.68 -17.08
CA LEU A 12 -8.56 5.34 -16.81
C LEU A 12 -9.69 4.35 -16.59
N GLU A 13 -9.69 3.20 -17.28
CA GLU A 13 -10.61 2.11 -17.02
C GLU A 13 -10.45 1.62 -15.59
N ILE A 14 -9.23 1.30 -15.11
CA ILE A 14 -9.01 0.89 -13.71
C ILE A 14 -9.54 1.92 -12.72
N LEU A 15 -9.24 3.20 -12.93
CA LEU A 15 -9.69 4.30 -12.05
C LEU A 15 -11.21 4.50 -12.08
N SER A 16 -11.91 4.00 -13.10
CA SER A 16 -13.36 4.09 -13.18
C SER A 16 -14.09 3.10 -12.25
N TRP A 17 -13.36 2.21 -11.56
CA TRP A 17 -13.91 1.26 -10.60
C TRP A 17 -13.59 1.70 -9.16
N ALA A 18 -14.63 2.02 -8.39
CA ALA A 18 -14.54 2.07 -6.92
C ALA A 18 -14.62 0.64 -6.37
N ARG A 19 -13.57 0.18 -5.69
CA ARG A 19 -13.37 -1.21 -5.28
C ARG A 19 -13.20 -1.36 -3.76
N PRO A 20 -14.18 -0.96 -2.92
CA PRO A 20 -14.08 -1.20 -1.48
C PRO A 20 -13.75 -2.66 -1.18
N HIS A 21 -12.94 -2.88 -0.14
CA HIS A 21 -12.58 -4.22 0.29
C HIS A 21 -13.81 -5.11 0.50
N ASP A 22 -13.71 -6.33 -0.03
CA ASP A 22 -14.74 -7.37 -0.01
C ASP A 22 -16.11 -6.96 -0.56
N SER A 23 -16.13 -5.94 -1.41
CA SER A 23 -17.31 -5.56 -2.17
C SER A 23 -17.55 -6.49 -3.36
N ALA A 24 -18.79 -6.48 -3.85
CA ALA A 24 -19.12 -7.15 -5.12
C ALA A 24 -18.33 -6.57 -6.30
N THR A 25 -18.03 -5.26 -6.26
CA THR A 25 -17.29 -4.53 -7.30
C THR A 25 -15.82 -4.93 -7.34
N GLU A 26 -15.15 -4.98 -6.19
CA GLU A 26 -13.76 -5.47 -6.10
C GLU A 26 -13.67 -6.89 -6.67
N ARG A 27 -14.53 -7.82 -6.22
CA ARG A 27 -14.54 -9.19 -6.75
C ARG A 27 -14.87 -9.26 -8.25
N ALA A 28 -15.72 -8.35 -8.76
CA ALA A 28 -16.03 -8.27 -10.18
C ALA A 28 -14.83 -7.80 -11.00
N PHE A 29 -14.14 -6.75 -10.54
CA PHE A 29 -12.92 -6.24 -11.15
C PHE A 29 -11.87 -7.36 -11.29
N CYS A 30 -11.63 -8.13 -10.24
CA CYS A 30 -10.67 -9.23 -10.30
C CYS A 30 -11.05 -10.30 -11.31
N ARG A 31 -12.32 -10.72 -11.33
CA ARG A 31 -12.82 -11.69 -12.31
C ARG A 31 -12.71 -11.21 -13.75
N GLU A 32 -12.91 -9.93 -13.97
CA GLU A 32 -12.87 -9.32 -15.30
C GLU A 32 -11.43 -9.17 -15.80
N TYR A 33 -10.52 -8.70 -14.95
CA TYR A 33 -9.20 -8.25 -15.40
C TYR A 33 -8.02 -9.07 -14.89
N LEU A 34 -8.06 -9.62 -13.68
CA LEU A 34 -6.93 -10.37 -13.10
C LEU A 34 -7.06 -11.87 -13.40
N ASP A 35 -8.21 -12.47 -13.12
CA ASP A 35 -8.43 -13.92 -13.22
C ASP A 35 -8.42 -14.42 -14.68
N ARG A 36 -8.56 -13.50 -15.66
CA ARG A 36 -8.45 -13.80 -17.09
C ARG A 36 -7.00 -13.89 -17.59
N ILE A 37 -6.04 -13.45 -16.79
CA ILE A 37 -4.61 -13.51 -17.16
C ILE A 37 -4.15 -14.97 -17.05
N PRO A 38 -3.64 -15.59 -18.13
CA PRO A 38 -3.20 -16.97 -18.09
C PRO A 38 -2.11 -17.19 -17.04
N GLY A 39 -2.32 -18.14 -16.13
CA GLY A 39 -1.38 -18.45 -15.05
C GLY A 39 -1.60 -17.65 -13.77
N MET A 40 -2.56 -16.71 -13.73
CA MET A 40 -2.99 -16.07 -12.49
C MET A 40 -3.62 -17.10 -11.55
N ARG A 41 -3.17 -17.11 -10.31
CA ARG A 41 -3.70 -17.98 -9.24
C ARG A 41 -4.27 -17.11 -8.13
N SER A 42 -5.21 -17.66 -7.36
CA SER A 42 -5.69 -17.05 -6.13
C SER A 42 -5.39 -17.94 -4.93
N ASP A 43 -5.06 -17.33 -3.79
CA ASP A 43 -5.02 -18.05 -2.51
C ASP A 43 -6.41 -18.13 -1.84
N ALA A 44 -6.45 -18.62 -0.59
CA ALA A 44 -7.70 -18.79 0.14
C ALA A 44 -8.28 -17.47 0.69
N PHE A 45 -7.47 -16.42 0.85
CA PHE A 45 -7.94 -15.08 1.19
C PHE A 45 -8.49 -14.34 -0.04
N GLY A 46 -7.99 -14.71 -1.22
CA GLY A 46 -8.32 -14.15 -2.51
C GLY A 46 -7.27 -13.21 -3.07
N ASN A 47 -6.05 -13.16 -2.52
CA ASN A 47 -4.95 -12.46 -3.17
C ASN A 47 -4.66 -13.13 -4.52
N ARG A 48 -4.24 -12.37 -5.53
CA ARG A 48 -3.88 -12.92 -6.84
C ARG A 48 -2.39 -12.89 -7.02
N MET A 49 -1.88 -13.93 -7.67
CA MET A 49 -0.44 -14.09 -7.85
C MET A 49 -0.09 -14.77 -9.15
N ILE A 50 0.98 -14.30 -9.78
CA ILE A 50 1.54 -14.90 -10.98
C ILE A 50 3.07 -14.79 -10.95
N THR A 51 3.74 -15.83 -11.42
CA THR A 51 5.20 -15.85 -11.56
C THR A 51 5.56 -15.75 -13.03
N ILE A 52 6.36 -14.75 -13.37
CA ILE A 52 6.90 -14.55 -14.72
C ILE A 52 8.42 -14.78 -14.68
N GLY A 53 8.94 -15.50 -15.67
CA GLY A 53 10.35 -15.88 -15.73
C GLY A 53 10.71 -17.10 -14.86
N GLY A 54 11.99 -17.47 -14.86
CA GLY A 54 12.49 -18.64 -14.14
C GLY A 54 13.03 -18.27 -12.75
N ARG A 55 12.34 -18.70 -11.67
CA ARG A 55 12.74 -18.48 -10.26
C ARG A 55 13.12 -17.02 -9.97
N PRO A 56 12.19 -16.06 -10.15
CA PRO A 56 12.47 -14.65 -9.89
C PRO A 56 12.85 -14.44 -8.42
N ARG A 57 13.73 -13.48 -8.18
CA ARG A 57 14.18 -13.05 -6.84
C ARG A 57 13.58 -11.72 -6.41
N THR A 58 12.74 -11.14 -7.26
CA THR A 58 12.04 -9.87 -7.01
C THR A 58 10.54 -10.11 -7.01
N LEU A 59 9.89 -9.56 -6.01
CA LEU A 59 8.44 -9.51 -5.84
C LEU A 59 7.98 -8.08 -6.15
N TRP A 60 6.98 -7.98 -7.02
CA TRP A 60 6.28 -6.75 -7.37
C TRP A 60 4.91 -6.80 -6.73
N SER A 61 4.50 -5.75 -6.01
CA SER A 61 3.19 -5.75 -5.35
C SER A 61 2.41 -4.46 -5.52
N CYS A 62 1.10 -4.63 -5.50
CA CYS A 62 0.09 -3.58 -5.40
C CYS A 62 -1.12 -4.15 -4.65
N HIS A 63 -2.01 -3.28 -4.16
CA HIS A 63 -3.29 -3.72 -3.61
C HIS A 63 -4.43 -3.49 -4.61
N VAL A 64 -5.53 -4.23 -4.41
CA VAL A 64 -6.67 -4.23 -5.35
C VAL A 64 -7.82 -3.36 -4.88
N ASP A 65 -8.01 -3.27 -3.56
CA ASP A 65 -9.07 -2.51 -2.96
C ASP A 65 -8.84 -0.99 -3.07
N THR A 66 -9.82 -0.23 -2.62
CA THR A 66 -9.78 1.24 -2.53
C THR A 66 -10.53 1.63 -1.28
N VAL A 67 -10.18 2.75 -0.63
CA VAL A 67 -10.95 3.25 0.53
C VAL A 67 -12.40 3.72 0.26
N ALA A 68 -12.88 3.66 -0.98
CA ALA A 68 -14.23 4.12 -1.30
C ALA A 68 -15.30 3.47 -0.40
N ALA A 69 -16.26 4.26 0.10
CA ALA A 69 -17.29 3.76 1.02
C ALA A 69 -18.33 2.85 0.32
N VAL A 70 -18.54 3.05 -0.98
CA VAL A 70 -19.49 2.28 -1.80
C VAL A 70 -18.84 1.92 -3.12
N GLY A 71 -18.95 0.64 -3.50
CA GLY A 71 -18.40 0.15 -4.75
C GLY A 71 -19.29 0.47 -5.94
N GLY A 72 -18.69 0.68 -7.10
CA GLY A 72 -19.41 0.99 -8.33
C GLY A 72 -18.54 1.63 -9.41
N ALA A 73 -19.18 2.06 -10.47
CA ALA A 73 -18.53 2.85 -11.51
C ALA A 73 -18.47 4.34 -11.09
N GLN A 74 -17.38 5.00 -11.46
CA GLN A 74 -17.16 6.43 -11.21
C GLN A 74 -16.66 7.14 -12.47
N ALA A 75 -17.03 8.41 -12.61
CA ALA A 75 -16.61 9.24 -13.74
C ALA A 75 -15.22 9.83 -13.47
N VAL A 76 -14.26 9.50 -14.35
CA VAL A 76 -12.88 9.96 -14.27
C VAL A 76 -12.60 10.91 -15.43
N GLY A 77 -12.07 12.09 -15.10
CA GLY A 77 -11.59 13.08 -16.04
C GLY A 77 -10.07 13.14 -16.06
N ILE A 78 -9.52 13.63 -17.17
CA ILE A 78 -8.10 14.00 -17.27
C ILE A 78 -8.03 15.45 -17.74
N ASP A 79 -7.21 16.26 -17.08
CA ASP A 79 -7.03 17.66 -17.47
C ASP A 79 -6.01 17.83 -18.61
N ALA A 80 -5.79 19.08 -19.02
CA ALA A 80 -4.85 19.42 -20.09
C ALA A 80 -3.38 19.14 -19.73
N HIS A 81 -3.07 18.92 -18.45
CA HIS A 81 -1.73 18.61 -17.95
C HIS A 81 -1.51 17.10 -17.78
N GLY A 82 -2.54 16.28 -18.00
CA GLY A 82 -2.47 14.84 -17.83
C GLY A 82 -2.75 14.37 -16.41
N VAL A 83 -3.42 15.19 -15.60
CA VAL A 83 -3.79 14.83 -14.22
C VAL A 83 -5.20 14.23 -14.21
N ALA A 84 -5.29 12.96 -13.82
CA ALA A 84 -6.56 12.27 -13.63
C ALA A 84 -7.20 12.63 -12.28
N HIS A 85 -8.53 12.76 -12.28
CA HIS A 85 -9.33 13.14 -11.11
C HIS A 85 -10.78 12.65 -11.25
N LEU A 86 -11.52 12.58 -10.14
CA LEU A 86 -12.96 12.35 -10.16
C LEU A 86 -13.71 13.56 -10.74
N CYS A 87 -14.61 13.36 -11.70
CA CYS A 87 -15.45 14.45 -12.23
C CYS A 87 -16.45 14.98 -11.19
N ASP A 88 -17.01 14.08 -10.37
CA ASP A 88 -18.07 14.37 -9.40
C ASP A 88 -17.69 13.88 -7.99
N GLY A 89 -16.46 14.18 -7.54
CA GLY A 89 -15.93 13.72 -6.25
C GLY A 89 -16.75 14.19 -5.04
N LYS A 90 -17.14 13.25 -4.16
CA LYS A 90 -17.92 13.51 -2.93
C LYS A 90 -17.29 12.79 -1.73
N ALA A 91 -17.65 13.21 -0.52
CA ALA A 91 -17.23 12.52 0.69
C ALA A 91 -17.55 11.00 0.62
N GLY A 92 -16.60 10.16 1.03
CA GLY A 92 -16.68 8.71 0.90
C GLY A 92 -16.32 8.16 -0.49
N MET A 93 -15.91 9.00 -1.44
CA MET A 93 -15.31 8.58 -2.71
C MET A 93 -13.81 8.83 -2.71
N SER A 94 -13.09 8.03 -3.49
CA SER A 94 -11.68 8.22 -3.84
C SER A 94 -11.50 7.95 -5.33
N LEU A 95 -10.48 8.53 -5.96
CA LEU A 95 -10.15 8.22 -7.35
C LEU A 95 -9.70 6.76 -7.47
N GLY A 96 -9.11 6.20 -6.41
CA GLY A 96 -8.57 4.85 -6.39
C GLY A 96 -7.31 4.73 -7.23
N ALA A 97 -6.53 5.81 -7.31
CA ALA A 97 -5.18 5.79 -7.85
C ALA A 97 -4.21 5.12 -6.87
N ASP A 98 -4.51 5.23 -5.58
CA ASP A 98 -4.13 4.31 -4.50
C ASP A 98 -5.12 3.11 -4.49
N ASP A 99 -4.78 1.92 -4.99
CA ASP A 99 -3.56 1.56 -5.73
C ASP A 99 -3.85 1.13 -7.19
N GLY A 100 -4.75 1.86 -7.85
CA GLY A 100 -5.01 1.73 -9.29
C GLY A 100 -3.78 2.00 -10.17
N ALA A 101 -2.86 2.85 -9.72
CA ALA A 101 -1.62 3.15 -10.44
C ALA A 101 -0.65 1.97 -10.41
N GLY A 102 -0.40 1.37 -9.24
CA GLY A 102 0.44 0.19 -9.09
C GLY A 102 -0.14 -1.02 -9.82
N LEU A 103 -1.46 -1.22 -9.73
CA LEU A 103 -2.19 -2.19 -10.55
C LEU A 103 -1.87 -2.06 -12.04
N TRP A 104 -1.98 -0.85 -12.59
CA TRP A 104 -1.74 -0.62 -14.01
C TRP A 104 -0.28 -0.86 -14.40
N ILE A 105 0.68 -0.42 -13.58
CA ILE A 105 2.11 -0.63 -13.79
C ILE A 105 2.42 -2.14 -13.83
N MET A 106 1.97 -2.90 -12.83
CA MET A 106 2.20 -4.33 -12.76
C MET A 106 1.58 -5.09 -13.93
N LEU A 107 0.36 -4.73 -14.34
CA LEU A 107 -0.28 -5.31 -15.52
C LEU A 107 0.52 -5.04 -16.80
N GLY A 108 1.08 -3.82 -16.95
CA GLY A 108 1.97 -3.48 -18.05
C GLY A 108 3.26 -4.31 -18.06
N MET A 109 3.88 -4.49 -16.89
CA MET A 109 5.08 -5.31 -16.73
C MET A 109 4.81 -6.80 -17.04
N ILE A 110 3.69 -7.34 -16.57
CA ILE A 110 3.26 -8.73 -16.89
C ILE A 110 3.04 -8.89 -18.39
N ALA A 111 2.38 -7.93 -19.04
CA ALA A 111 2.15 -7.96 -20.49
C ALA A 111 3.46 -7.93 -21.30
N ALA A 112 4.47 -7.25 -20.78
CA ALA A 112 5.83 -7.22 -21.34
C ALA A 112 6.70 -8.42 -20.92
N ALA A 113 6.14 -9.38 -20.17
CA ALA A 113 6.84 -10.55 -19.64
C ALA A 113 8.07 -10.22 -18.78
N CYS A 114 8.03 -9.11 -18.03
CA CYS A 114 9.07 -8.76 -17.07
C CYS A 114 9.16 -9.86 -15.99
N PRO A 115 10.37 -10.37 -15.67
CA PRO A 115 10.52 -11.39 -14.64
C PRO A 115 10.12 -10.88 -13.24
N GLY A 116 9.44 -11.72 -12.47
CA GLY A 116 9.00 -11.36 -11.13
C GLY A 116 7.96 -12.30 -10.55
N LEU A 117 7.84 -12.29 -9.23
CA LEU A 117 6.64 -12.73 -8.53
C LEU A 117 5.71 -11.52 -8.37
N TYR A 118 4.55 -11.55 -9.01
CA TYR A 118 3.58 -10.45 -8.93
C TYR A 118 2.50 -10.83 -7.91
N LEU A 119 2.30 -9.98 -6.89
CA LEU A 119 1.25 -10.13 -5.88
C LEU A 119 0.27 -8.95 -5.91
N PHE A 120 -1.00 -9.28 -6.10
CA PHE A 120 -2.12 -8.35 -6.04
C PHE A 120 -2.86 -8.62 -4.73
N HIS A 121 -2.54 -7.86 -3.69
CA HIS A 121 -3.10 -8.05 -2.36
C HIS A 121 -4.55 -7.56 -2.28
N ARG A 122 -5.31 -8.10 -1.32
CA ARG A 122 -6.63 -7.59 -0.95
C ARG A 122 -6.61 -7.12 0.50
N GLY A 123 -7.41 -6.10 0.79
CA GLY A 123 -7.62 -5.62 2.16
C GLY A 123 -6.41 -4.91 2.74
N GLU A 124 -5.63 -4.23 1.89
CA GLU A 124 -4.55 -3.36 2.33
C GLU A 124 -5.13 -2.20 3.14
N GLU A 125 -6.15 -1.56 2.57
CA GLU A 125 -6.89 -0.42 3.13
C GLU A 125 -7.69 -0.77 4.39
N GLN A 126 -7.65 -2.04 4.81
CA GLN A 126 -8.24 -2.58 6.03
C GLN A 126 -7.17 -3.15 6.99
N GLY A 127 -5.93 -2.69 6.83
CA GLY A 127 -4.79 -3.06 7.66
C GLY A 127 -4.04 -4.28 7.14
N CYS A 128 -3.70 -4.30 5.84
CA CYS A 128 -2.81 -5.29 5.20
C CYS A 128 -3.25 -6.75 5.42
N LEU A 129 -4.55 -7.02 5.33
CA LEU A 129 -5.11 -8.33 5.64
C LEU A 129 -4.59 -9.43 4.71
N GLY A 130 -4.47 -9.12 3.42
CA GLY A 130 -4.02 -10.05 2.38
C GLY A 130 -2.56 -10.45 2.50
N SER A 131 -1.66 -9.49 2.67
CA SER A 131 -0.24 -9.73 2.88
C SER A 131 0.04 -10.45 4.21
N ARG A 132 -0.64 -10.05 5.30
CA ARG A 132 -0.61 -10.78 6.57
C ARG A 132 -1.07 -12.23 6.44
N TRP A 133 -2.07 -12.50 5.60
CA TRP A 133 -2.50 -13.87 5.35
C TRP A 133 -1.37 -14.68 4.69
N ILE A 134 -0.69 -14.12 3.69
CA ILE A 134 0.43 -14.76 2.99
C ILE A 134 1.59 -15.05 3.94
N GLU A 135 1.99 -14.07 4.76
CA GLU A 135 3.07 -14.23 5.76
C GLU A 135 2.79 -15.40 6.71
N ARG A 136 1.55 -15.53 7.20
CA ARG A 136 1.18 -16.55 8.19
C ARG A 136 0.94 -17.93 7.60
N HIS A 137 0.37 -18.02 6.40
CA HIS A 137 -0.17 -19.27 5.86
C HIS A 137 0.62 -19.85 4.69
N THR A 138 1.32 -19.00 3.95
CA THR A 138 2.12 -19.40 2.80
C THR A 138 3.48 -18.69 2.76
N PRO A 139 4.26 -18.63 3.86
CA PRO A 139 5.55 -17.95 3.89
C PRO A 139 6.55 -18.52 2.89
N GLU A 140 6.38 -19.77 2.46
CA GLU A 140 7.18 -20.40 1.41
C GLU A 140 7.05 -19.72 0.04
N LEU A 141 5.97 -18.95 -0.20
CA LEU A 141 5.82 -18.12 -1.40
C LEU A 141 6.87 -17.03 -1.47
N LEU A 142 7.29 -16.53 -0.31
CA LEU A 142 8.27 -15.46 -0.13
C LEU A 142 9.70 -16.00 -0.05
N ALA A 143 9.86 -17.33 0.03
CA ALA A 143 11.17 -17.94 0.14
C ALA A 143 12.00 -17.68 -1.12
N ASN A 144 13.24 -17.22 -0.93
CA ASN A 144 14.20 -16.87 -1.99
C ASN A 144 13.86 -15.59 -2.78
N ILE A 145 12.93 -14.77 -2.28
CA ILE A 145 12.78 -13.38 -2.72
C ILE A 145 13.80 -12.54 -1.93
N ASP A 146 14.57 -11.73 -2.66
CA ASP A 146 15.51 -10.78 -2.08
C ASP A 146 14.89 -9.40 -1.89
N ALA A 147 14.00 -9.02 -2.80
CA ALA A 147 13.38 -7.70 -2.81
C ALA A 147 11.88 -7.77 -3.08
N ALA A 148 11.09 -7.09 -2.25
CA ALA A 148 9.68 -6.82 -2.43
C ALA A 148 9.47 -5.31 -2.63
N ILE A 149 9.01 -4.94 -3.82
CA ILE A 149 8.82 -3.54 -4.23
C ILE A 149 7.32 -3.31 -4.44
N ALA A 150 6.72 -2.52 -3.56
CA ALA A 150 5.35 -2.05 -3.72
C ALA A 150 5.30 -0.81 -4.62
N PHE A 151 4.27 -0.72 -5.46
CA PHE A 151 3.97 0.45 -6.30
C PHE A 151 2.89 1.32 -5.66
N ASP A 152 3.06 1.68 -4.39
CA ASP A 152 1.97 2.15 -3.54
C ASP A 152 2.38 3.34 -2.66
N ARG A 153 3.01 4.35 -3.26
CA ARG A 153 3.42 5.56 -2.53
C ARG A 153 2.98 6.80 -3.30
N ALA A 154 2.42 7.75 -2.56
CA ALA A 154 2.13 9.08 -3.06
C ALA A 154 3.42 9.79 -3.53
N GLY A 155 3.27 10.81 -4.37
CA GLY A 155 4.38 11.62 -4.87
C GLY A 155 5.08 11.00 -6.07
N LEU A 156 6.28 11.50 -6.39
CA LEU A 156 6.92 11.31 -7.71
C LEU A 156 8.36 10.80 -7.65
N GLY A 157 8.89 10.50 -6.46
CA GLY A 157 10.33 10.28 -6.32
C GLY A 157 10.77 9.56 -5.05
N ASP A 158 9.89 8.98 -4.27
CA ASP A 158 10.30 8.33 -3.03
C ASP A 158 10.61 6.86 -3.28
N VAL A 159 11.74 6.39 -2.74
CA VAL A 159 12.04 4.98 -2.54
C VAL A 159 12.13 4.74 -1.04
N ILE A 160 11.10 4.12 -0.48
CA ILE A 160 10.94 4.03 0.98
C ILE A 160 11.95 3.06 1.60
N THR A 161 12.67 3.52 2.63
CA THR A 161 13.66 2.75 3.40
C THR A 161 13.11 2.24 4.74
N HIS A 162 12.14 2.96 5.30
CA HIS A 162 11.51 2.66 6.58
C HIS A 162 10.01 2.69 6.43
N GLN A 163 9.32 1.71 7.01
CA GLN A 163 7.87 1.63 7.03
C GLN A 163 7.41 1.55 8.49
N SER A 164 6.58 2.49 8.92
CA SER A 164 6.21 2.67 10.33
C SER A 164 7.40 2.84 11.28
N TYR A 165 7.79 1.78 11.98
CA TYR A 165 8.65 1.86 13.16
C TYR A 165 10.04 1.28 12.96
N GLY A 166 10.37 0.83 11.75
CA GLY A 166 11.64 0.15 11.54
C GLY A 166 12.10 0.17 10.09
N ARG A 167 13.37 -0.19 9.92
CA ARG A 167 13.99 -0.32 8.61
C ARG A 167 13.51 -1.58 7.90
N THR A 168 12.91 -1.39 6.74
CA THR A 168 12.46 -2.46 5.86
C THR A 168 13.33 -2.60 4.62
N CYS A 169 14.07 -1.54 4.27
CA CYS A 169 14.96 -1.51 3.12
C CYS A 169 16.25 -0.72 3.44
N SER A 170 17.38 -1.22 2.96
CA SER A 170 18.68 -0.56 3.10
C SER A 170 18.77 0.70 2.23
N ASP A 171 19.51 1.69 2.71
CA ASP A 171 19.82 2.89 1.91
C ASP A 171 20.57 2.53 0.62
N ALA A 172 21.36 1.45 0.65
CA ALA A 172 22.09 0.93 -0.50
C ALA A 172 21.15 0.38 -1.58
N PHE A 173 20.15 -0.44 -1.20
CA PHE A 173 19.11 -0.87 -2.12
C PHE A 173 18.36 0.32 -2.68
N ALA A 174 17.84 1.19 -1.82
CA ALA A 174 17.02 2.34 -2.22
C ALA A 174 17.77 3.27 -3.18
N THR A 175 19.05 3.54 -2.90
CA THR A 175 19.93 4.33 -3.78
C THR A 175 20.16 3.64 -5.12
N SER A 176 20.36 2.32 -5.13
CA SER A 176 20.57 1.57 -6.37
C SER A 176 19.32 1.57 -7.27
N LEU A 177 18.13 1.41 -6.69
CA LEU A 177 16.85 1.47 -7.40
C LEU A 177 16.58 2.89 -7.92
N ALA A 178 16.71 3.90 -7.05
CA ALA A 178 16.57 5.30 -7.42
C ALA A 178 17.50 5.69 -8.57
N SER A 179 18.77 5.31 -8.50
CA SER A 179 19.74 5.55 -9.56
C SER A 179 19.35 4.86 -10.87
N ALA A 180 18.89 3.61 -10.81
CA ALA A 180 18.47 2.87 -11.99
C ALA A 180 17.27 3.55 -12.68
N LEU A 181 16.26 3.99 -11.91
CA LEU A 181 15.10 4.71 -12.44
C LEU A 181 15.49 6.07 -13.02
N ASN A 182 16.29 6.85 -12.29
CA ASN A 182 16.73 8.19 -12.73
C ASN A 182 17.55 8.16 -14.04
N GLN A 183 18.21 7.04 -14.35
CA GLN A 183 18.91 6.85 -15.63
C GLN A 183 17.95 6.63 -16.80
N GLN A 184 16.74 6.11 -16.56
CA GLN A 184 15.74 5.87 -17.60
C GLN A 184 15.01 7.15 -18.04
N ASN A 185 14.93 8.16 -17.16
CA ASN A 185 14.25 9.40 -17.48
C ASN A 185 14.91 10.61 -16.80
N ALA A 186 15.36 11.58 -17.61
CA ALA A 186 16.01 12.81 -17.11
C ALA A 186 15.09 13.69 -16.24
N GLY A 187 13.77 13.48 -16.29
CA GLY A 187 12.80 14.15 -15.42
C GLY A 187 12.62 13.52 -14.04
N PHE A 188 13.10 12.30 -13.83
CA PHE A 188 12.99 11.61 -12.55
C PHE A 188 13.96 12.12 -11.51
N ARG A 189 13.52 12.12 -10.26
CA ARG A 189 14.26 12.53 -9.08
C ARG A 189 14.02 11.55 -7.94
N TYR A 190 14.03 10.25 -8.25
CA TYR A 190 13.90 9.22 -7.24
C TYR A 190 15.05 9.31 -6.24
N ALA A 191 14.76 9.16 -4.95
CA ALA A 191 15.71 9.18 -3.86
C ALA A 191 15.20 8.34 -2.68
N PRO A 192 16.10 7.84 -1.82
CA PRO A 192 15.71 7.23 -0.54
C PRO A 192 14.90 8.19 0.33
N ASP A 193 13.86 7.66 0.98
CA ASP A 193 13.00 8.38 1.93
C ASP A 193 12.69 7.47 3.13
N ASP A 194 12.79 7.99 4.36
CA ASP A 194 12.57 7.27 5.62
C ASP A 194 11.19 7.55 6.25
N THR A 195 10.31 8.29 5.58
CA THR A 195 8.98 8.70 6.04
C THR A 195 7.87 7.75 5.61
N GLY A 196 8.19 6.47 5.38
CA GLY A 196 7.21 5.49 4.92
C GLY A 196 6.20 5.12 6.00
N VAL A 197 4.97 4.90 5.57
CA VAL A 197 3.88 4.37 6.41
C VAL A 197 3.85 2.83 6.34
N TYR A 198 3.05 2.21 7.20
CA TYR A 198 2.79 0.77 7.11
C TYR A 198 2.10 0.44 5.78
N THR A 199 2.62 -0.54 5.04
CA THR A 199 2.01 -1.06 3.81
C THR A 199 2.22 -2.57 3.70
N ASP A 200 1.64 -3.23 2.69
CA ASP A 200 1.72 -4.69 2.53
C ASP A 200 3.13 -5.29 2.64
N THR A 201 4.15 -4.66 2.03
CA THR A 201 5.53 -5.18 2.05
C THR A 201 6.17 -5.14 3.45
N ASN A 202 5.64 -4.33 4.37
CA ASN A 202 6.10 -4.31 5.76
C ASN A 202 5.84 -5.67 6.45
N GLU A 203 4.73 -6.35 6.13
CA GLU A 203 4.43 -7.69 6.66
C GLU A 203 5.54 -8.70 6.29
N TYR A 204 6.29 -8.46 5.21
CA TYR A 204 7.35 -9.36 4.74
C TYR A 204 8.75 -8.98 5.23
N ALA A 205 8.92 -7.85 5.91
CA ALA A 205 10.23 -7.35 6.30
C ALA A 205 11.02 -8.33 7.18
N GLY A 206 10.36 -9.15 7.99
CA GLY A 206 11.01 -10.20 8.78
C GLY A 206 11.53 -11.41 7.98
N ILE A 207 11.21 -11.48 6.68
CA ILE A 207 11.51 -12.62 5.80
C ILE A 207 12.36 -12.18 4.61
N ILE A 208 12.00 -11.07 3.97
CA ILE A 208 12.63 -10.56 2.75
C ILE A 208 13.66 -9.47 3.10
N PRO A 209 14.89 -9.55 2.58
CA PRO A 209 15.95 -8.56 2.80
C PRO A 209 15.57 -7.12 2.46
N GLU A 210 14.89 -6.86 1.35
CA GLU A 210 14.61 -5.50 0.91
C GLU A 210 13.11 -5.34 0.67
N CYS A 211 12.40 -4.67 1.59
CA CYS A 211 10.98 -4.35 1.47
C CYS A 211 10.82 -2.85 1.35
N THR A 212 10.42 -2.38 0.17
CA THR A 212 10.29 -0.96 -0.13
C THR A 212 8.92 -0.66 -0.72
N ASN A 213 8.64 0.63 -0.84
CA ASN A 213 7.48 1.19 -1.50
C ASN A 213 7.92 2.36 -2.37
N LEU A 214 7.38 2.46 -3.58
CA LEU A 214 7.86 3.35 -4.64
C LEU A 214 6.78 4.35 -5.02
N SER A 215 7.14 5.63 -5.08
CA SER A 215 6.22 6.68 -5.55
C SER A 215 5.67 6.38 -6.96
N VAL A 216 4.37 6.54 -7.18
CA VAL A 216 3.73 6.25 -8.49
C VAL A 216 2.97 7.41 -9.12
N GLY A 217 2.92 8.56 -8.45
CA GLY A 217 2.39 9.80 -9.01
C GLY A 217 0.97 10.16 -8.57
N TYR A 218 0.38 9.44 -7.63
CA TYR A 218 -0.85 9.91 -6.97
C TYR A 218 -0.52 10.89 -5.84
N GLU A 219 -1.48 11.75 -5.51
CA GLU A 219 -1.42 12.66 -4.36
C GLU A 219 -2.80 12.80 -3.73
N ARG A 220 -2.84 13.19 -2.45
CA ARG A 220 -4.09 13.42 -1.68
C ARG A 220 -5.01 12.21 -1.70
N GLN A 221 -4.40 11.05 -1.52
CA GLN A 221 -5.07 9.77 -1.43
C GLN A 221 -6.15 9.77 -0.33
N HIS A 222 -7.01 8.77 -0.44
CA HIS A 222 -8.09 8.50 0.51
C HIS A 222 -9.20 9.56 0.59
N GLY A 223 -9.39 10.33 -0.49
CA GLY A 223 -10.47 11.29 -0.55
C GLY A 223 -10.87 11.73 -1.94
N PRO A 224 -11.94 12.53 -2.07
CA PRO A 224 -12.50 12.92 -3.36
C PRO A 224 -11.64 13.88 -4.17
N ARG A 225 -10.53 14.35 -3.59
CA ARG A 225 -9.56 15.24 -4.23
C ARG A 225 -8.27 14.52 -4.60
N GLU A 226 -8.27 13.19 -4.50
CA GLU A 226 -7.19 12.36 -4.99
C GLU A 226 -6.98 12.61 -6.48
N THR A 227 -5.72 12.72 -6.87
CA THR A 227 -5.30 12.95 -8.24
C THR A 227 -4.17 12.03 -8.62
N LEU A 228 -4.03 11.72 -9.91
CA LEU A 228 -2.92 10.95 -10.45
C LEU A 228 -2.26 11.69 -11.62
N ASP A 229 -0.94 11.91 -11.54
CA ASP A 229 -0.15 12.31 -12.69
C ASP A 229 0.03 11.11 -13.64
N VAL A 230 -0.85 11.01 -14.63
CA VAL A 230 -0.84 9.92 -15.62
C VAL A 230 0.45 9.94 -16.44
N VAL A 231 1.03 11.12 -16.69
CA VAL A 231 2.26 11.27 -17.46
C VAL A 231 3.45 10.73 -16.67
N HIS A 232 3.49 10.95 -15.35
CA HIS A 232 4.47 10.32 -14.48
C HIS A 232 4.31 8.80 -14.48
N CYS A 233 3.09 8.30 -14.28
CA CYS A 233 2.80 6.87 -14.24
C CYS A 233 3.20 6.16 -15.56
N GLU A 234 2.91 6.77 -16.72
CA GLU A 234 3.35 6.27 -18.04
C GLU A 234 4.87 6.20 -18.17
N LYS A 235 5.59 7.23 -17.69
CA LYS A 235 7.07 7.24 -17.69
C LYS A 235 7.63 6.19 -16.74
N LEU A 236 7.00 6.00 -15.58
CA LEU A 236 7.44 5.03 -14.59
C LEU A 236 7.29 3.62 -15.14
N LEU A 237 6.14 3.28 -15.74
CA LEU A 237 5.98 2.00 -16.43
C LEU A 237 7.08 1.80 -17.48
N ALA A 238 7.33 2.80 -18.35
CA ALA A 238 8.38 2.69 -19.35
C ALA A 238 9.77 2.42 -18.75
N ALA A 239 10.10 3.06 -17.62
CA ALA A 239 11.35 2.80 -16.91
C ALA A 239 11.39 1.40 -16.27
N MET A 240 10.27 0.93 -15.71
CA MET A 240 10.16 -0.41 -15.14
C MET A 240 10.32 -1.52 -16.17
N LEU A 241 9.89 -1.29 -17.42
CA LEU A 241 10.09 -2.24 -18.53
C LEU A 241 11.57 -2.43 -18.91
N GLU A 242 12.40 -1.42 -18.65
CA GLU A 242 13.85 -1.42 -18.95
C GLU A 242 14.72 -1.73 -17.72
N LEU A 243 14.11 -1.84 -16.53
CA LEU A 243 14.81 -2.06 -15.27
C LEU A 243 15.38 -3.49 -15.17
N ASP A 244 16.70 -3.60 -15.04
CA ASP A 244 17.35 -4.87 -14.69
C ASP A 244 17.41 -5.04 -13.16
N ALA A 245 16.35 -5.64 -12.60
CA ALA A 245 16.22 -5.87 -11.16
C ALA A 245 17.34 -6.75 -10.58
N SER A 246 18.03 -7.57 -11.40
CA SER A 246 19.12 -8.44 -10.93
C SER A 246 20.38 -7.68 -10.52
N ARG A 247 20.45 -6.38 -10.85
CA ARG A 247 21.57 -5.49 -10.54
C ARG A 247 21.33 -4.61 -9.31
N LEU A 248 20.16 -4.71 -8.69
CA LEU A 248 19.86 -3.98 -7.46
C LEU A 248 20.69 -4.54 -6.30
N VAL A 249 21.11 -3.64 -5.40
CA VAL A 249 21.95 -3.98 -4.26
C VAL A 249 21.10 -4.60 -3.17
N ILE A 250 21.41 -5.81 -2.71
CA ILE A 250 20.76 -6.44 -1.56
C ILE A 250 21.75 -6.40 -0.39
N GLU A 251 21.42 -5.69 0.69
CA GLU A 251 22.34 -5.44 1.80
C GLU A 251 21.74 -5.77 3.17
N ARG A 252 20.46 -5.44 3.38
CA ARG A 252 19.81 -5.62 4.68
C ARG A 252 19.67 -7.10 5.03
N ASP A 253 20.04 -7.46 6.26
CA ASP A 253 19.78 -8.78 6.82
C ASP A 253 18.46 -8.74 7.62
N PRO A 254 17.39 -9.41 7.17
CA PRO A 254 16.09 -9.36 7.85
C PRO A 254 16.12 -10.02 9.25
N ALA A 255 17.15 -10.80 9.58
CA ALA A 255 17.32 -11.40 10.91
C ALA A 255 17.97 -10.44 11.92
N VAL A 256 18.60 -9.35 11.47
CA VAL A 256 19.26 -8.37 12.34
C VAL A 256 18.28 -7.22 12.64
N ARG A 257 18.04 -6.98 13.93
CA ARG A 257 17.31 -5.79 14.39
C ARG A 257 18.28 -4.63 14.59
N GLU A 258 18.02 -3.51 13.92
CA GLU A 258 18.84 -2.31 14.04
C GLU A 258 18.62 -1.64 15.42
N ASP A 259 19.59 -0.87 15.89
CA ASP A 259 19.58 -0.30 17.24
C ASP A 259 18.46 0.74 17.47
N ASP A 260 17.90 1.35 16.42
CA ASP A 260 16.69 2.18 16.51
C ASP A 260 15.47 1.35 16.94
N ASP A 261 15.43 0.05 16.61
CA ASP A 261 14.43 -0.89 17.13
C ASP A 261 14.69 -1.24 18.62
N ARG A 262 15.94 -1.11 19.09
CA ARG A 262 16.39 -1.56 20.43
C ARG A 262 16.11 -0.56 21.54
N TRP A 263 16.08 0.75 21.25
CA TRP A 263 15.70 1.75 22.27
C TRP A 263 14.29 1.52 22.83
N TRP A 264 13.45 0.79 22.10
CA TRP A 264 12.09 0.49 22.47
C TRP A 264 11.88 -0.94 22.99
N PHE A 265 12.40 -1.95 22.28
CA PHE A 265 12.16 -3.36 22.65
C PHE A 265 12.80 -3.78 23.99
N ASP A 266 13.82 -3.08 24.48
CA ASP A 266 14.49 -3.43 25.74
C ASP A 266 13.68 -3.06 27.00
N ARG A 267 12.55 -2.33 26.86
CA ARG A 267 11.53 -2.21 27.93
C ARG A 267 10.39 -3.23 27.82
N GLY A 268 10.28 -3.95 26.69
CA GLY A 268 9.17 -4.87 26.39
C GLY A 268 9.31 -6.31 26.91
N ARG A 269 10.39 -6.63 27.64
CA ARG A 269 10.51 -7.93 28.36
C ARG A 269 10.09 -7.85 29.83
N GLY A 270 9.37 -6.79 30.21
CA GLY A 270 8.48 -6.81 31.36
C GLY A 270 7.15 -7.40 30.90
N ARG A 271 6.74 -8.52 31.49
CA ARG A 271 5.44 -9.16 31.29
C ARG A 271 4.32 -8.10 31.44
N CYS A 272 3.78 -7.59 30.35
CA CYS A 272 2.64 -6.66 30.35
C CYS A 272 1.38 -7.50 30.18
N ASP A 273 0.61 -7.66 31.25
CA ASP A 273 -0.50 -8.64 31.34
C ASP A 273 -1.82 -8.07 30.75
N SER A 274 -1.84 -6.82 30.23
CA SER A 274 -2.97 -6.26 29.48
C SER A 274 -2.59 -5.23 28.39
N PHE A 275 -3.44 -5.09 27.37
CA PHE A 275 -3.27 -4.12 26.27
C PHE A 275 -3.33 -2.66 26.75
N ALA A 276 -4.14 -2.38 27.78
CA ALA A 276 -4.25 -1.06 28.37
C ALA A 276 -2.93 -0.62 29.05
N GLU A 277 -2.23 -1.55 29.70
CA GLU A 277 -0.91 -1.25 30.28
C GLU A 277 0.12 -0.97 29.19
N ALA A 278 0.10 -1.71 28.07
CA ALA A 278 0.97 -1.43 26.93
C ALA A 278 0.69 -0.04 26.32
N VAL A 279 -0.57 0.38 26.22
CA VAL A 279 -0.94 1.73 25.78
C VAL A 279 -0.50 2.79 26.79
N ALA A 280 -0.66 2.53 28.09
CA ALA A 280 -0.26 3.45 29.15
C ALA A 280 1.25 3.65 29.25
N ASP A 281 2.03 2.58 29.02
CA ASP A 281 3.49 2.65 28.96
C ASP A 281 3.97 3.39 27.71
N HIS A 282 3.13 3.45 26.67
CA HIS A 282 3.47 3.88 25.32
C HIS A 282 2.41 4.79 24.66
N PRO A 283 2.05 5.93 25.29
CA PRO A 283 0.89 6.73 24.89
C PRO A 283 1.06 7.42 23.53
N ASP A 284 2.27 7.89 23.21
CA ASP A 284 2.54 8.56 21.92
C ASP A 284 2.45 7.58 20.74
N LEU A 285 2.90 6.34 20.96
CA LEU A 285 2.78 5.25 19.98
C LEU A 285 1.31 4.91 19.72
N ALA A 286 0.53 4.75 20.79
CA ALA A 286 -0.88 4.48 20.68
C ALA A 286 -1.64 5.62 20.00
N ALA A 287 -1.33 6.89 20.33
CA ALA A 287 -1.91 8.06 19.68
C ALA A 287 -1.63 8.08 18.18
N TRP A 288 -0.37 7.84 17.78
CA TRP A 288 -0.01 7.76 16.37
C TRP A 288 -0.74 6.61 15.66
N MET A 289 -0.84 5.42 16.27
CA MET A 289 -1.57 4.29 15.70
C MET A 289 -3.06 4.61 15.49
N LEU A 290 -3.66 5.32 16.44
CA LEU A 290 -5.04 5.79 16.35
C LEU A 290 -5.21 6.78 15.19
N GLU A 291 -4.29 7.72 15.02
CA GLU A 291 -4.27 8.64 13.87
C GLU A 291 -4.14 7.87 12.54
N GLN A 292 -3.29 6.84 12.46
CA GLN A 292 -3.16 5.99 11.27
C GLN A 292 -4.44 5.19 10.99
N CYS A 293 -5.20 4.84 12.02
CA CYS A 293 -6.50 4.18 11.88
C CYS A 293 -7.64 5.17 11.54
N GLY A 294 -7.32 6.43 11.25
CA GLY A 294 -8.30 7.47 10.92
C GLY A 294 -9.08 8.00 12.13
N VAL A 295 -8.65 7.70 13.37
CA VAL A 295 -9.22 8.27 14.59
C VAL A 295 -8.57 9.64 14.82
N SER A 296 -9.34 10.70 14.62
CA SER A 296 -8.85 12.05 14.92
C SER A 296 -8.82 12.31 16.43
N TYR A 297 -8.07 13.32 16.85
CA TYR A 297 -8.09 13.81 18.23
C TYR A 297 -9.52 14.16 18.68
N ASP A 298 -10.32 14.75 17.80
CA ASP A 298 -11.72 15.10 18.10
C ASP A 298 -12.59 13.84 18.30
N ASP A 299 -12.40 12.80 17.48
CA ASP A 299 -13.10 11.52 17.65
C ASP A 299 -12.76 10.86 18.99
N PHE A 300 -11.47 10.91 19.37
CA PHE A 300 -11.00 10.37 20.63
C PHE A 300 -11.54 11.16 21.84
N GLN A 301 -11.56 12.50 21.78
CA GLN A 301 -12.17 13.35 22.80
C GLN A 301 -13.68 13.12 22.92
N MET A 302 -14.38 12.92 21.80
CA MET A 302 -15.81 12.60 21.80
C MET A 302 -16.09 11.25 22.47
N ALA A 303 -15.26 10.24 22.23
CA ALA A 303 -15.37 8.94 22.89
C ALA A 303 -15.14 9.04 24.40
N LEU A 304 -14.12 9.79 24.83
CA LEU A 304 -13.86 10.06 26.26
C LEU A 304 -15.05 10.76 26.93
N TRP A 305 -15.61 11.80 26.30
CA TRP A 305 -16.79 12.48 26.82
C TRP A 305 -18.03 11.59 26.89
N ALA A 306 -18.20 10.65 25.96
CA ALA A 306 -19.31 9.70 26.00
C ALA A 306 -19.16 8.71 27.18
N GLU A 307 -17.94 8.25 27.46
CA GLU A 307 -17.64 7.37 28.59
C GLU A 307 -17.87 8.08 29.94
N GLU A 308 -17.41 9.33 30.08
CA GLU A 308 -17.64 10.14 31.30
C GLU A 308 -19.14 10.44 31.54
N MET A 309 -19.93 10.63 30.48
CA MET A 309 -21.38 10.87 30.57
C MET A 309 -22.19 9.62 30.91
N ASP A 310 -21.69 8.43 30.55
CA ASP A 310 -22.30 7.16 30.93
C ASP A 310 -22.01 6.80 32.41
N GLU A 311 -20.91 7.33 32.99
CA GLU A 311 -20.61 7.20 34.42
C GLU A 311 -21.40 8.19 35.31
N ASP A 312 -21.74 9.39 34.81
CA ASP A 312 -22.51 10.41 35.53
C ASP A 312 -24.04 10.20 35.37
N GLY A 313 -24.53 9.15 36.03
CA GLY A 313 -25.88 8.62 35.85
C GLY A 313 -27.06 9.58 36.12
N GLY A 314 -28.15 9.31 35.40
CA GLY A 314 -29.52 9.51 35.88
C GLY A 314 -30.08 10.93 35.78
N TYR A 315 -30.85 11.18 34.72
CA TYR A 315 -31.79 12.30 34.64
C TYR A 315 -32.71 12.36 35.88
N ARG A 316 -32.53 13.38 36.73
CA ARG A 316 -33.50 13.77 37.76
C ARG A 316 -34.33 14.95 37.24
N PRO A 317 -35.66 14.81 37.06
CA PRO A 317 -36.48 15.94 36.68
C PRO A 317 -36.53 16.96 37.82
N LEU A 318 -36.32 18.24 37.49
CA LEU A 318 -36.58 19.37 38.37
C LEU A 318 -38.04 19.34 38.81
N MET A 319 -38.29 19.11 40.10
CA MET A 319 -39.61 19.35 40.68
C MET A 319 -39.91 20.84 40.70
N ALA A 320 -41.06 21.19 40.12
CA ALA A 320 -41.65 22.52 40.16
C ALA A 320 -42.02 22.91 41.60
N SER A 321 -41.78 24.18 41.94
CA SER A 321 -42.38 24.86 43.10
C SER A 321 -43.82 25.24 42.83
#